data_AF-A0A1J4VRY7-F1
#
_entry.id   AF-A0A1J4VRY7-F1
#
_cell.length_a   1.000
_cell.length_b   1.000
_cell.length_c   1.000
_cell.angle_alpha   90.00
_cell.angle_beta   90.00
_cell.angle_gamma   90.00
#
_symmetry.space_group_name_H-M   'P 1'
#
loop_
_entity.id
_entity.type
_entity.pdbx_description
1 polymer ?
#
loop_
_entity_poly.entity_id
_entity_poly.type
_entity_poly.pdbx_seq_one_letter_code
_entity_poly.pdbx_strand_id
1 'polypeptide(L)'
;MQQPFLFLPTVSFLKRQRRRHGIVLRAMSAVLVVSFLFQELSYANPDLKSIDLSFGLSQKNPAEINIPRSIAVVEDVYRTASGSNKTIYLIQDAHVNESAQKNIAKTLDIILKSEPVQYVFLEAGTGNDSLSHLRKYASQEKREEVAKSFLRKGYIQGPDYLDLTSEHSFTLWGVEDKSLYFRGLEDYRFLKDKREHLNATLDKVGRAVKTLKLKLYNPSLQVFDEKRESFLKGDLSLTDYFDVLVAQGQKLSLPLDELFPYLAGLRKVKEKEAGIDFAKAREEELEAFTLLPGEDQKELTDKSQKERNPFVLDAQEHREAKAFYAVLEEKLNRPQTADDRRRRTNKPSL
;
A
#
# COMPACT_ATOMS: atom_id res chain seq x y z
N MET A 1 -44.82 -71.06 5.81
CA MET A 1 -45.37 -69.71 6.11
C MET A 1 -44.71 -69.23 7.38
N GLN A 2 -44.33 -67.94 7.43
CA GLN A 2 -43.59 -67.21 8.49
C GLN A 2 -42.05 -67.19 8.38
N GLN A 3 -41.52 -66.01 8.04
CA GLN A 3 -40.13 -65.58 8.25
C GLN A 3 -40.01 -64.87 9.62
N PRO A 4 -38.84 -64.92 10.29
CA PRO A 4 -38.59 -64.12 11.48
C PRO A 4 -38.10 -62.71 11.13
N PHE A 5 -38.66 -61.73 11.84
CA PHE A 5 -38.29 -60.32 11.82
C PHE A 5 -36.89 -60.08 12.41
N LEU A 6 -36.10 -59.26 11.72
CA LEU A 6 -34.84 -58.67 12.21
C LEU A 6 -35.14 -57.59 13.28
N PHE A 7 -34.50 -57.72 14.44
CA PHE A 7 -34.54 -56.75 15.54
C PHE A 7 -33.81 -55.44 15.16
N LEU A 8 -34.49 -54.30 15.31
CA LEU A 8 -33.89 -52.96 15.27
C LEU A 8 -33.13 -52.68 16.59
N PRO A 9 -31.95 -52.02 16.53
CA PRO A 9 -31.21 -51.67 17.74
C PRO A 9 -31.93 -50.56 18.53
N THR A 10 -32.07 -50.79 19.82
CA THR A 10 -32.74 -49.92 20.79
C THR A 10 -32.08 -48.53 20.91
N VAL A 11 -32.93 -47.51 21.11
CA VAL A 11 -32.68 -46.06 21.31
C VAL A 11 -31.54 -45.71 22.29
N SER A 12 -31.09 -46.64 23.13
CA SER A 12 -29.99 -46.44 24.08
C SER A 12 -28.61 -46.31 23.42
N PHE A 13 -28.38 -46.95 22.27
CA PHE A 13 -27.08 -46.94 21.58
C PHE A 13 -26.77 -45.57 20.95
N LEU A 14 -27.78 -44.95 20.33
CA LEU A 14 -27.67 -43.62 19.71
C LEU A 14 -27.43 -42.49 20.74
N LYS A 15 -28.03 -42.57 21.94
CA LYS A 15 -27.76 -41.61 23.04
C LYS A 15 -26.33 -41.71 23.58
N ARG A 16 -25.78 -42.93 23.65
CA ARG A 16 -24.41 -43.17 24.13
C ARG A 16 -23.36 -42.68 23.12
N GLN A 17 -23.62 -42.84 21.83
CA GLN A 17 -22.76 -42.35 20.75
C GLN A 17 -22.75 -40.81 20.68
N ARG A 18 -23.90 -40.14 20.86
CA ARG A 18 -24.02 -38.67 20.89
C ARG A 18 -23.28 -38.03 22.07
N ARG A 19 -23.30 -38.67 23.26
CA ARG A 19 -22.54 -38.21 24.45
C ARG A 19 -21.02 -38.33 24.26
N ARG A 20 -20.54 -39.43 23.67
CA ARG A 20 -19.09 -39.62 23.41
C ARG A 20 -18.54 -38.59 22.42
N HIS A 21 -19.27 -38.29 21.33
CA HIS A 21 -18.84 -37.29 20.36
C HIS A 21 -18.84 -35.87 20.95
N GLY A 22 -19.80 -35.56 21.83
CA GLY A 22 -19.82 -34.26 22.53
C GLY A 22 -18.63 -34.04 23.45
N ILE A 23 -18.11 -35.08 24.10
CA ILE A 23 -16.91 -34.98 24.95
C ILE A 23 -15.66 -34.79 24.08
N VAL A 24 -15.53 -35.55 22.98
CA VAL A 24 -14.39 -35.42 22.05
C VAL A 24 -14.38 -34.04 21.37
N LEU A 25 -15.53 -33.55 20.91
CA LEU A 25 -15.67 -32.21 20.33
C LEU A 25 -15.31 -31.12 21.34
N ARG A 26 -15.77 -31.24 22.60
CA ARG A 26 -15.40 -30.28 23.66
C ARG A 26 -13.90 -30.30 23.96
N ALA A 27 -13.29 -31.48 23.99
CA ALA A 27 -11.85 -31.61 24.18
C ALA A 27 -11.06 -30.98 23.02
N MET A 28 -11.46 -31.25 21.77
CA MET A 28 -10.84 -30.63 20.59
C MET A 28 -11.02 -29.12 20.57
N SER A 29 -12.21 -28.60 20.90
CA SER A 29 -12.46 -27.17 21.01
C SER A 29 -11.63 -26.52 22.12
N ALA A 30 -11.49 -27.18 23.28
CA ALA A 30 -10.65 -26.69 24.36
C ALA A 30 -9.17 -26.64 23.95
N VAL A 31 -8.67 -27.67 23.27
CA VAL A 31 -7.31 -27.69 22.71
C VAL A 31 -7.12 -26.56 21.70
N LEU A 32 -8.06 -26.34 20.78
CA LEU A 32 -7.97 -25.25 19.81
C LEU A 32 -7.98 -23.88 20.49
N VAL A 33 -8.86 -23.64 21.48
CA VAL A 33 -8.89 -22.37 22.23
C VAL A 33 -7.57 -22.14 22.96
N VAL A 34 -7.02 -23.17 23.61
CA VAL A 34 -5.72 -23.07 24.28
C VAL A 34 -4.60 -22.81 23.28
N SER A 35 -4.58 -23.50 22.13
CA SER A 35 -3.59 -23.27 21.08
C SER A 35 -3.67 -21.86 20.51
N PHE A 36 -4.87 -21.32 20.27
CA PHE A 36 -5.04 -19.95 19.78
C PHE A 36 -4.66 -18.91 20.85
N LEU A 37 -5.03 -19.12 22.12
CA LEU A 37 -4.59 -18.25 23.21
C LEU A 37 -3.08 -18.28 23.39
N PHE A 38 -2.46 -19.45 23.26
CA PHE A 38 -1.00 -19.59 23.34
C PHE A 38 -0.31 -18.97 22.13
N GLN A 39 -0.89 -19.09 20.93
CA GLN A 39 -0.40 -18.41 19.73
C GLN A 39 -0.49 -16.88 19.89
N GLU A 40 -1.62 -16.35 20.35
CA GLU A 40 -1.80 -14.92 20.64
C GLU A 40 -0.81 -14.44 21.71
N LEU A 41 -0.59 -15.20 22.79
CA LEU A 41 0.40 -14.86 23.84
C LEU A 41 1.85 -15.00 23.37
N SER A 42 2.16 -15.96 22.50
CA SER A 42 3.52 -16.20 21.99
C SER A 42 3.91 -15.19 20.90
N TYR A 43 2.92 -14.70 20.14
CA TYR A 43 3.09 -13.62 19.17
C TYR A 43 2.75 -12.23 19.73
N ALA A 44 2.28 -12.13 20.99
CA ALA A 44 2.17 -10.87 21.71
C ALA A 44 3.57 -10.32 21.94
N ASN A 45 4.01 -9.51 20.99
CA ASN A 45 5.34 -8.91 20.97
C ASN A 45 5.50 -7.92 22.14
N PRO A 46 6.33 -8.21 23.17
CA PRO A 46 6.57 -7.27 24.25
C PRO A 46 7.42 -6.06 23.83
N ASP A 47 7.92 -6.03 22.58
CA ASP A 47 8.67 -4.89 22.01
C ASP A 47 7.79 -3.82 21.35
N LEU A 48 6.46 -3.86 21.51
CA LEU A 48 5.63 -2.66 21.37
C LEU A 48 5.82 -1.74 22.60
N LYS A 49 7.08 -1.32 22.84
CA LYS A 49 7.28 -0.01 23.44
C LYS A 49 6.58 0.98 22.52
N SER A 50 5.72 1.81 23.10
CA SER A 50 5.11 2.96 22.44
C SER A 50 6.12 3.54 21.47
N ILE A 51 5.83 3.49 20.17
CA ILE A 51 6.53 4.31 19.19
C ILE A 51 6.35 5.72 19.73
N ASP A 52 7.42 6.26 20.31
CA ASP A 52 7.42 7.59 20.86
C ASP A 52 7.31 8.52 19.64
N LEU A 53 6.07 8.91 19.35
CA LEU A 53 5.69 9.87 18.33
C LEU A 53 6.01 11.30 18.77
N SER A 54 7.08 11.48 19.54
CA SER A 54 7.90 12.70 19.49
C SER A 54 8.55 12.79 18.10
N PHE A 55 7.69 12.88 17.08
CA PHE A 55 8.01 13.32 15.73
C PHE A 55 8.45 14.78 15.89
N GLY A 56 9.74 14.93 16.14
CA GLY A 56 10.42 16.20 16.12
C GLY A 56 10.22 16.81 14.75
N LEU A 57 9.24 17.71 14.66
CA LEU A 57 9.31 18.85 13.75
C LEU A 57 10.71 19.45 13.94
N SER A 58 11.53 19.34 12.89
CA SER A 58 12.86 19.92 12.83
C SER A 58 13.94 19.23 13.69
N GLN A 59 14.43 18.08 13.23
CA GLN A 59 15.82 17.69 13.49
C GLN A 59 16.54 17.38 12.18
N LYS A 60 17.19 18.42 11.65
CA LYS A 60 18.23 18.46 10.60
C LYS A 60 18.49 17.12 9.91
N ASN A 61 18.01 17.00 8.67
CA ASN A 61 18.05 15.81 7.83
C ASN A 61 19.49 15.34 7.52
N PRO A 62 19.77 14.04 7.56
CA PRO A 62 21.03 13.50 7.06
C PRO A 62 20.90 13.45 5.52
N ALA A 63 21.70 14.25 4.81
CA ALA A 63 21.79 14.28 3.35
C ALA A 63 20.41 14.23 2.63
N GLU A 64 19.64 15.31 2.73
CA GLU A 64 18.47 15.48 1.87
C GLU A 64 18.94 15.66 0.43
N ILE A 65 19.05 14.54 -0.31
CA ILE A 65 19.12 14.60 -1.76
C ILE A 65 17.84 15.30 -2.20
N ASN A 66 18.00 16.49 -2.78
CA ASN A 66 16.87 17.26 -3.27
C ASN A 66 16.35 16.63 -4.56
N ILE A 67 15.39 15.73 -4.43
CA ILE A 67 14.69 15.11 -5.56
C ILE A 67 13.41 15.92 -5.82
N PRO A 68 13.24 16.48 -7.05
CA PRO A 68 12.01 17.17 -7.41
C PRO A 68 10.79 16.27 -7.24
N ARG A 69 9.72 16.80 -6.61
CA ARG A 69 8.49 16.04 -6.34
C ARG A 69 7.80 15.54 -7.61
N SER A 70 7.99 16.23 -8.74
CA SER A 70 7.52 15.77 -10.07
C SER A 70 8.24 14.52 -10.59
N ILE A 71 9.37 14.15 -10.00
CA ILE A 71 10.15 12.95 -10.34
C ILE A 71 9.85 11.83 -9.35
N ALA A 72 10.06 12.07 -8.05
CA ALA A 72 9.76 11.12 -6.99
C ALA A 72 9.41 11.83 -5.68
N VAL A 73 8.70 11.11 -4.81
CA VAL A 73 8.32 11.59 -3.47
C VAL A 73 8.94 10.65 -2.43
N VAL A 74 9.54 11.24 -1.39
CA VAL A 74 10.03 10.47 -0.24
C VAL A 74 8.84 10.15 0.66
N GLU A 75 8.52 8.86 0.78
CA GLU A 75 7.43 8.39 1.64
C GLU A 75 7.82 8.37 3.12
N ASP A 76 8.97 7.76 3.44
CA ASP A 76 9.44 7.59 4.80
C ASP A 76 10.96 7.78 4.93
N VAL A 77 11.40 8.20 6.12
CA VAL A 77 12.81 8.29 6.49
C VAL A 77 13.01 7.66 7.85
N TYR A 78 13.85 6.62 7.90
CA TYR A 78 14.18 5.92 9.14
C TYR A 78 15.64 6.17 9.51
N ARG A 79 15.88 6.48 10.79
CA ARG A 79 17.23 6.55 11.35
C ARG A 79 17.46 5.38 12.28
N THR A 80 18.59 4.70 12.11
CA THR A 80 18.99 3.63 13.02
C THR A 80 19.36 4.23 14.38
N ALA A 81 18.90 3.63 15.48
CA ALA A 81 19.30 4.03 16.84
C ALA A 81 20.81 3.95 17.07
N SER A 82 21.50 3.10 16.31
CA SER A 82 22.94 2.85 16.36
C SER A 82 23.82 3.96 15.77
N GLY A 83 23.24 5.04 15.21
CA GLY A 83 24.02 6.17 14.68
C GLY A 83 24.91 5.83 13.48
N SER A 84 24.51 4.85 12.66
CA SER A 84 25.22 4.50 11.43
C SER A 84 25.27 5.69 10.47
N ASN A 85 26.44 5.91 9.84
CA ASN A 85 26.62 6.92 8.79
C ASN A 85 26.31 6.37 7.38
N LYS A 86 25.74 5.16 7.27
CA LYS A 86 25.34 4.58 5.97
C LYS A 86 23.89 4.94 5.66
N THR A 87 23.64 5.33 4.43
CA THR A 87 22.30 5.61 3.90
C THR A 87 21.89 4.51 2.92
N ILE A 88 20.65 4.03 3.04
CA ILE A 88 20.03 3.11 2.08
C ILE A 88 18.88 3.87 1.43
N TYR A 89 18.91 3.94 0.10
CA TYR A 89 17.80 4.48 -0.69
C TYR A 89 16.92 3.32 -1.14
N LEU A 90 15.67 3.30 -0.71
CA LEU A 90 14.66 2.36 -1.19
C LEU A 90 13.78 3.07 -2.21
N ILE A 91 13.86 2.64 -3.48
CA ILE A 91 13.06 3.20 -4.57
C ILE A 91 11.98 2.18 -4.92
N GLN A 92 10.71 2.57 -4.78
CA GLN A 92 9.59 1.71 -5.16
C GLN A 92 9.44 1.65 -6.68
N ASP A 93 9.29 0.44 -7.22
CA ASP A 93 9.11 0.21 -8.65
C ASP A 93 7.64 0.06 -9.03
N ALA A 94 7.14 0.96 -9.88
CA ALA A 94 5.89 0.75 -10.60
C ALA A 94 6.20 0.04 -11.94
N HIS A 95 6.20 -1.29 -11.88
CA HIS A 95 6.58 -2.15 -13.00
C HIS A 95 5.84 -1.81 -14.31
N VAL A 96 6.56 -1.92 -15.43
CA VAL A 96 6.05 -1.81 -16.82
C VAL A 96 5.42 -0.45 -17.17
N ASN A 97 5.37 0.51 -16.24
CA ASN A 97 4.90 1.86 -16.51
C ASN A 97 6.05 2.73 -17.05
N GLU A 98 5.99 3.10 -18.34
CA GLU A 98 7.06 3.87 -19.00
C GLU A 98 7.43 5.16 -18.26
N SER A 99 6.45 5.95 -17.80
CA SER A 99 6.74 7.23 -17.13
C SER A 99 7.38 7.00 -15.76
N ALA A 100 6.92 6.00 -15.00
CA ALA A 100 7.51 5.62 -13.74
C ALA A 100 8.95 5.13 -13.92
N GLN A 101 9.22 4.23 -14.88
CA GLN A 101 10.57 3.73 -15.15
C GLN A 101 11.54 4.86 -15.53
N LYS A 102 11.09 5.84 -16.32
CA LYS A 102 11.89 7.04 -16.62
C LYS A 102 12.16 7.88 -15.38
N ASN A 103 11.18 8.01 -14.49
CA ASN A 103 11.35 8.74 -13.24
C ASN A 103 12.27 8.01 -12.26
N ILE A 104 12.25 6.68 -12.24
CA ILE A 104 13.23 5.86 -11.51
C ILE A 104 14.64 6.11 -12.05
N ALA A 105 14.82 6.08 -13.37
CA ALA A 105 16.10 6.39 -14.01
C ALA A 105 16.61 7.80 -13.63
N LYS A 106 15.74 8.82 -13.65
CA LYS A 106 16.09 10.19 -13.22
C LYS A 106 16.42 10.28 -11.74
N THR A 107 15.65 9.59 -10.89
CA THR A 107 15.89 9.55 -9.45
C THR A 107 17.27 8.97 -9.17
N LEU A 108 17.60 7.85 -9.82
CA LEU A 108 18.89 7.21 -9.68
C LEU A 108 20.03 8.08 -10.23
N ASP A 109 19.83 8.78 -11.35
CA ASP A 109 20.80 9.75 -11.89
C ASP A 109 21.11 10.88 -10.90
N ILE A 110 20.09 11.42 -10.21
CA ILE A 110 20.26 12.45 -9.17
C ILE A 110 21.05 11.89 -7.99
N ILE A 111 20.74 10.66 -7.55
CA ILE A 111 21.44 10.01 -6.44
C ILE A 111 22.91 9.75 -6.81
N LEU A 112 23.19 9.17 -7.98
CA LEU A 112 24.54 8.85 -8.42
C LEU A 112 25.43 10.09 -8.62
N LYS A 113 24.84 11.26 -8.90
CA LYS A 113 25.57 12.53 -8.98
C LYS A 113 25.94 13.11 -7.61
N SER A 114 25.19 12.78 -6.57
CA SER A 114 25.36 13.35 -5.23
C SER A 114 26.07 12.41 -4.27
N GLU A 115 25.97 11.11 -4.49
CA GLU A 115 26.46 10.08 -3.59
C GLU A 115 27.33 9.05 -4.33
N PRO A 116 28.39 8.51 -3.69
CA PRO A 116 29.27 7.51 -4.28
C PRO A 116 28.65 6.10 -4.24
N VAL A 117 27.44 5.94 -4.80
CA VAL A 117 26.73 4.66 -4.85
C VAL A 117 27.39 3.75 -5.88
N GLN A 118 27.84 2.57 -5.45
CA GLN A 118 28.49 1.58 -6.31
C GLN A 118 27.54 0.47 -6.78
N TYR A 119 26.51 0.16 -5.99
CA TYR A 119 25.60 -0.95 -6.22
C TYR A 119 24.16 -0.46 -6.18
N VAL A 120 23.39 -0.88 -7.16
CA VAL A 120 21.94 -0.73 -7.21
C VAL A 120 21.35 -2.13 -7.23
N PHE A 121 20.62 -2.47 -6.17
CA PHE A 121 20.05 -3.79 -6.00
C PHE A 121 18.69 -3.88 -6.69
N LEU A 122 18.48 -4.91 -7.51
CA LEU A 122 17.28 -5.09 -8.32
C LEU A 122 16.45 -6.29 -7.87
N GLU A 123 15.14 -6.10 -7.82
CA GLU A 123 14.17 -7.20 -7.75
C GLU A 123 14.13 -7.96 -9.07
N ALA A 124 13.69 -9.22 -9.05
CA ALA A 124 13.50 -10.05 -10.26
C ALA A 124 14.77 -10.30 -11.11
N GLY A 125 15.96 -10.04 -10.55
CA GLY A 125 17.27 -10.29 -11.18
C GLY A 125 18.18 -11.11 -10.27
N THR A 126 19.24 -11.71 -10.82
CA THR A 126 20.17 -12.54 -10.04
C THR A 126 21.62 -12.31 -10.45
N GLY A 127 22.43 -11.80 -9.52
CA GLY A 127 23.84 -11.51 -9.80
C GLY A 127 24.01 -10.22 -10.59
N ASN A 128 25.05 -10.13 -11.42
CA ASN A 128 25.32 -8.90 -12.18
C ASN A 128 24.41 -8.80 -13.41
N ASP A 129 23.50 -7.83 -13.39
CA ASP A 129 22.53 -7.54 -14.45
C ASP A 129 22.90 -6.28 -15.25
N SER A 130 24.12 -5.75 -15.09
CA SER A 130 24.57 -4.54 -15.80
C SER A 130 24.66 -4.71 -17.32
N LEU A 131 24.15 -3.72 -18.03
CA LEU A 131 24.24 -3.52 -19.48
C LEU A 131 25.41 -2.63 -19.89
N SER A 132 26.17 -2.07 -18.95
CA SER A 132 27.31 -1.17 -19.22
C SER A 132 28.35 -1.71 -20.21
N HIS A 133 28.52 -3.03 -20.28
CA HIS A 133 29.40 -3.69 -21.24
C HIS A 133 28.99 -3.47 -22.71
N LEU A 134 27.72 -3.10 -22.96
CA LEU A 134 27.17 -2.80 -24.28
C LEU A 134 27.52 -1.38 -24.76
N ARG A 135 27.94 -0.48 -23.86
CA ARG A 135 28.15 0.94 -24.17
C ARG A 135 29.16 1.18 -25.30
N LYS A 136 30.17 0.32 -25.40
CA LYS A 136 31.25 0.41 -26.41
C LYS A 136 30.82 0.11 -27.85
N TYR A 137 29.63 -0.46 -28.05
CA TYR A 137 29.18 -0.91 -29.38
C TYR A 137 28.32 0.13 -30.13
N ALA A 138 27.93 1.24 -29.49
CA ALA A 138 27.08 2.25 -30.10
C ALA A 138 27.25 3.63 -29.42
N SER A 139 26.98 4.71 -30.16
CA SER A 139 26.95 6.06 -29.58
C SER A 139 25.85 6.19 -28.52
N GLN A 140 25.96 7.19 -27.63
CA GLN A 140 24.97 7.43 -26.59
C GLN A 140 23.57 7.66 -27.18
N GLU A 141 23.46 8.44 -28.26
CA GLU A 141 22.18 8.73 -28.92
C GLU A 141 21.51 7.46 -29.43
N LYS A 142 22.31 6.54 -30.01
CA LYS A 142 21.78 5.26 -30.50
C LYS A 142 21.36 4.34 -29.35
N ARG A 143 22.11 4.34 -28.24
CA ARG A 143 21.75 3.61 -27.02
C ARG A 143 20.42 4.11 -26.46
N GLU A 144 20.24 5.42 -26.36
CA GLU A 144 19.00 6.05 -25.88
C GLU A 144 17.80 5.71 -26.78
N GLU A 145 17.96 5.77 -28.10
CA GLU A 145 16.91 5.42 -29.07
C GLU A 145 16.42 3.97 -28.86
N VAL A 146 17.36 3.02 -28.78
CA VAL A 146 17.05 1.60 -28.59
C VAL A 146 16.48 1.34 -27.20
N ALA A 147 17.14 1.85 -26.16
CA ALA A 147 16.72 1.67 -24.76
C ALA A 147 15.31 2.20 -24.54
N LYS A 148 14.96 3.35 -25.13
CA LYS A 148 13.61 3.91 -25.07
C LYS A 148 12.57 2.95 -25.67
N SER A 149 12.89 2.28 -26.78
CA SER A 149 12.00 1.26 -27.36
C SER A 149 11.81 0.05 -26.45
N PHE A 150 12.88 -0.42 -25.79
CA PHE A 150 12.83 -1.56 -24.89
C PHE A 150 12.11 -1.23 -23.58
N LEU A 151 12.34 -0.04 -23.03
CA LEU A 151 11.64 0.48 -21.85
C LEU A 151 10.13 0.55 -22.11
N ARG A 152 9.73 1.05 -23.29
CA ARG A 152 8.33 1.11 -23.73
C ARG A 152 7.66 -0.26 -23.87
N LYS A 153 8.45 -1.29 -24.19
CA LYS A 153 7.96 -2.68 -24.30
C LYS A 153 7.99 -3.42 -22.96
N GLY A 154 8.53 -2.81 -21.91
CA GLY A 154 8.73 -3.46 -20.61
C GLY A 154 9.83 -4.53 -20.62
N TYR A 155 10.78 -4.46 -21.57
CA TYR A 155 11.90 -5.41 -21.66
C TYR A 155 13.09 -5.03 -20.79
N ILE A 156 13.21 -3.75 -20.43
CA ILE A 156 14.21 -3.24 -19.50
C ILE A 156 13.51 -2.30 -18.50
N GLN A 157 14.10 -2.15 -17.31
CA GLN A 157 13.64 -1.26 -16.25
C GLN A 157 14.37 0.10 -16.29
N GLY A 158 13.96 1.02 -15.43
CA GLY A 158 14.59 2.34 -15.26
C GLY A 158 16.09 2.26 -14.93
N PRO A 159 16.54 1.40 -14.00
CA PRO A 159 17.96 1.22 -13.71
C PRO A 159 18.75 0.68 -14.92
N ASP A 160 18.21 -0.29 -15.66
CA ASP A 160 18.81 -0.80 -16.90
C ASP A 160 18.94 0.28 -17.98
N TYR A 161 17.89 1.10 -18.12
CA TYR A 161 17.89 2.23 -19.03
C TYR A 161 19.01 3.19 -18.67
N LEU A 162 19.13 3.59 -17.39
CA LEU A 162 20.18 4.50 -16.96
C LEU A 162 21.58 3.89 -17.13
N ASP A 163 21.75 2.62 -16.79
CA ASP A 163 23.02 1.91 -16.95
C ASP A 163 23.41 1.81 -18.43
N LEU A 164 22.46 1.67 -19.35
CA LEU A 164 22.76 1.62 -20.78
C LEU A 164 22.98 2.99 -21.40
N THR A 165 22.30 4.06 -20.93
CA THR A 165 22.29 5.37 -21.61
C THR A 165 23.16 6.44 -20.96
N SER A 166 23.74 6.18 -19.79
CA SER A 166 24.62 7.14 -19.09
C SER A 166 26.08 6.67 -19.06
N GLU A 167 26.95 7.55 -18.58
CA GLU A 167 28.36 7.25 -18.32
C GLU A 167 28.63 6.96 -16.84
N HIS A 168 27.58 6.85 -16.01
CA HIS A 168 27.72 6.52 -14.60
C HIS A 168 28.36 5.14 -14.44
N SER A 169 29.25 5.02 -13.45
CA SER A 169 29.93 3.78 -13.10
C SER A 169 29.31 3.20 -11.83
N PHE A 170 28.42 2.23 -12.01
CA PHE A 170 27.76 1.49 -10.94
C PHE A 170 27.42 0.08 -11.43
N THR A 171 27.11 -0.82 -10.50
CA THR A 171 26.73 -2.21 -10.79
C THR A 171 25.25 -2.41 -10.48
N LEU A 172 24.51 -2.96 -11.44
CA LEU A 172 23.18 -3.51 -11.22
C LEU A 172 23.35 -4.92 -10.67
N TRP A 173 22.82 -5.15 -9.48
CA TRP A 173 22.94 -6.44 -8.82
C TRP A 173 21.58 -7.00 -8.43
N GLY A 174 21.13 -8.02 -9.15
CA GLY A 174 19.93 -8.75 -8.83
C GLY A 174 20.05 -9.52 -7.52
N VAL A 175 19.11 -9.30 -6.61
CA VAL A 175 19.10 -9.88 -5.24
C VAL A 175 18.13 -11.05 -5.08
N GLU A 176 17.51 -11.52 -6.16
CA GLU A 176 16.54 -12.61 -6.10
C GLU A 176 17.20 -13.95 -5.75
N ASP A 177 16.50 -14.76 -4.96
CA ASP A 177 16.89 -16.15 -4.75
C ASP A 177 16.19 -17.03 -5.79
N LYS A 178 16.95 -17.54 -6.76
CA LYS A 178 16.43 -18.42 -7.83
C LYS A 178 15.64 -19.61 -7.28
N SER A 179 16.10 -20.21 -6.18
CA SER A 179 15.46 -21.39 -5.62
C SER A 179 14.10 -21.06 -5.01
N LEU A 180 13.98 -19.89 -4.35
CA LEU A 180 12.71 -19.40 -3.83
C LEU A 180 11.76 -19.00 -4.97
N TYR A 181 12.28 -18.35 -6.02
CA TYR A 181 11.50 -18.01 -7.21
C TYR A 181 10.85 -19.24 -7.84
N PHE A 182 11.65 -20.28 -8.14
CA PHE A 182 11.12 -21.49 -8.77
C PHE A 182 10.16 -22.25 -7.85
N ARG A 183 10.40 -22.27 -6.54
CA ARG A 183 9.45 -22.84 -5.57
C ARG A 183 8.13 -22.08 -5.58
N GLY A 184 8.17 -20.75 -5.57
CA GLY A 184 6.96 -19.92 -5.67
C GLY A 184 6.17 -20.17 -6.96
N LEU A 185 6.87 -20.41 -8.08
CA LEU A 185 6.23 -20.78 -9.35
C LEU A 185 5.53 -22.14 -9.27
N GLU A 186 6.14 -23.13 -8.63
CA GLU A 186 5.52 -24.44 -8.40
C GLU A 186 4.29 -24.34 -7.49
N ASP A 187 4.38 -23.58 -6.39
CA ASP A 187 3.26 -23.32 -5.49
C ASP A 187 2.11 -22.63 -6.21
N TYR A 188 2.41 -21.62 -7.04
CA TYR A 188 1.41 -20.96 -7.87
C TYR A 188 0.73 -21.93 -8.83
N ARG A 189 1.48 -22.79 -9.52
CA ARG A 189 0.91 -23.79 -10.45
C ARG A 189 -0.01 -24.76 -9.72
N PHE A 190 0.44 -25.29 -8.58
CA PHE A 190 -0.38 -26.16 -7.73
C PHE A 190 -1.68 -25.48 -7.28
N LEU A 191 -1.59 -24.23 -6.80
CA LEU A 191 -2.76 -23.47 -6.35
C LEU A 191 -3.69 -23.10 -7.49
N LYS A 192 -3.16 -22.77 -8.67
CA LYS A 192 -3.95 -22.46 -9.86
C LYS A 192 -4.81 -23.64 -10.27
N ASP A 193 -4.23 -24.84 -10.32
CA ASP A 193 -4.93 -26.07 -10.73
C ASP A 193 -6.01 -26.48 -9.71
N LYS A 194 -5.82 -26.15 -8.43
CA LYS A 194 -6.76 -26.49 -7.35
C LYS A 194 -7.69 -25.36 -6.93
N ARG A 195 -7.60 -24.20 -7.58
CA ARG A 195 -8.26 -22.96 -7.15
C ARG A 195 -9.75 -23.14 -6.92
N GLU A 196 -10.45 -23.74 -7.89
CA GLU A 196 -11.90 -23.92 -7.80
C GLU A 196 -12.30 -24.80 -6.61
N HIS A 197 -11.61 -25.92 -6.42
CA HIS A 197 -11.87 -26.86 -5.32
C HIS A 197 -11.58 -26.24 -3.95
N LEU A 198 -10.45 -25.53 -3.82
CA LEU A 198 -10.06 -24.87 -2.58
C LEU A 198 -11.03 -23.73 -2.24
N ASN A 199 -11.40 -22.90 -3.21
CA ASN A 199 -12.39 -21.84 -3.02
C ASN A 199 -13.75 -22.41 -2.62
N ALA A 200 -14.24 -23.46 -3.29
CA ALA A 200 -15.49 -24.11 -2.90
C ALA A 200 -15.45 -24.68 -1.47
N THR A 201 -14.26 -25.10 -1.00
CA THR A 201 -14.06 -25.56 0.38
C THR A 201 -14.08 -24.38 1.36
N LEU A 202 -13.38 -23.29 1.06
CA LEU A 202 -13.41 -22.07 1.86
C LEU A 202 -14.83 -21.49 1.95
N ASP A 203 -15.61 -21.53 0.87
CA ASP A 203 -17.01 -21.11 0.85
C ASP A 203 -17.91 -21.96 1.76
N LYS A 204 -17.64 -23.27 1.84
CA LYS A 204 -18.34 -24.15 2.79
C LYS A 204 -18.01 -23.77 4.23
N VAL A 205 -16.74 -23.51 4.53
CA VAL A 205 -16.29 -23.06 5.86
C VAL A 205 -16.92 -21.72 6.21
N GLY A 206 -16.89 -20.74 5.30
CA GLY A 206 -17.50 -19.43 5.49
C GLY A 206 -19.00 -19.51 5.77
N ARG A 207 -19.74 -20.35 5.03
CA ARG A 207 -21.18 -20.60 5.28
C ARG A 207 -21.45 -21.26 6.63
N ALA A 208 -20.60 -22.21 7.04
CA ALA A 208 -20.70 -22.84 8.34
C ALA A 208 -20.47 -21.83 9.47
N VAL A 209 -19.43 -20.99 9.36
CA VAL A 209 -19.16 -19.90 10.32
C VAL A 209 -20.34 -18.94 10.39
N LYS A 210 -20.88 -18.48 9.26
CA LYS A 210 -22.05 -17.58 9.22
C LYS A 210 -23.26 -18.18 9.95
N THR A 211 -23.51 -19.48 9.76
CA THR A 211 -24.59 -20.20 10.42
C THR A 211 -24.37 -20.32 11.93
N LEU A 212 -23.12 -20.50 12.37
CA LEU A 212 -22.77 -20.58 13.79
C LEU A 212 -22.85 -19.22 14.47
N LYS A 213 -22.43 -18.13 13.81
CA LYS A 213 -22.54 -16.75 14.33
C LYS A 213 -23.97 -16.45 14.77
N LEU A 214 -24.98 -16.77 13.95
CA LEU A 214 -26.41 -16.57 14.27
C LEU A 214 -26.89 -17.31 15.52
N LYS A 215 -26.22 -18.39 15.93
CA LYS A 215 -26.57 -19.18 17.12
C LYS A 215 -25.80 -18.77 18.37
N LEU A 216 -24.61 -18.23 18.19
CA LEU A 216 -23.67 -17.96 19.28
C LEU A 216 -23.63 -16.49 19.68
N TYR A 217 -23.87 -15.58 18.74
CA TYR A 217 -23.80 -14.15 19.01
C TYR A 217 -25.07 -13.68 19.72
N ASN A 218 -24.87 -12.80 20.71
CA ASN A 218 -25.97 -12.01 21.24
C ASN A 218 -26.37 -10.91 20.22
N PRO A 219 -27.55 -10.29 20.37
CA PRO A 219 -28.02 -9.28 19.42
C PRO A 219 -27.05 -8.11 19.19
N SER A 220 -26.37 -7.64 20.24
CA SER A 220 -25.42 -6.53 20.13
C SER A 220 -24.19 -6.92 19.30
N LEU A 221 -23.67 -8.13 19.49
CA LEU A 221 -22.52 -8.64 18.75
C LEU A 221 -22.88 -8.97 17.30
N GLN A 222 -24.11 -9.44 17.05
CA GLN A 222 -24.60 -9.66 15.71
C GLN A 222 -24.64 -8.37 14.89
N VAL A 223 -25.21 -7.29 15.43
CA VAL A 223 -25.27 -5.98 14.76
C VAL A 223 -23.86 -5.45 14.47
N PHE A 224 -22.94 -5.59 15.44
CA PHE A 224 -21.55 -5.18 15.26
C PHE A 224 -20.84 -5.98 14.15
N ASP A 225 -21.01 -7.31 14.14
CA ASP A 225 -20.44 -8.18 13.11
C ASP A 225 -20.99 -7.86 11.72
N GLU A 226 -22.29 -7.59 11.59
CA GLU A 226 -22.90 -7.19 10.32
C GLU A 226 -22.29 -5.90 9.76
N LYS A 227 -22.01 -4.91 10.62
CA LYS A 227 -21.32 -3.68 10.21
C LYS A 227 -19.87 -3.93 9.80
N ARG A 228 -19.14 -4.80 10.52
CA ARG A 228 -17.79 -5.22 10.14
C ARG A 228 -17.78 -5.93 8.78
N GLU A 229 -18.70 -6.85 8.54
CA GLU A 229 -18.80 -7.55 7.26
C GLU A 229 -19.17 -6.61 6.11
N SER A 230 -20.03 -5.61 6.37
CA SER A 230 -20.35 -4.54 5.41
C SER A 230 -19.10 -3.73 5.04
N PHE A 231 -18.26 -3.39 6.01
CA PHE A 231 -17.00 -2.68 5.78
C PHE A 231 -16.01 -3.52 4.97
N LEU A 232 -15.80 -4.80 5.33
CA LEU A 232 -14.88 -5.68 4.62
C LEU A 232 -15.27 -5.94 3.16
N LYS A 233 -16.56 -5.82 2.83
CA LYS A 233 -17.05 -5.91 1.44
C LYS A 233 -16.96 -4.60 0.66
N GLY A 234 -16.67 -3.49 1.34
CA GLY A 234 -16.70 -2.15 0.75
C GLY A 234 -18.10 -1.52 0.68
N ASP A 235 -19.11 -2.13 1.29
CA ASP A 235 -20.49 -1.60 1.35
C ASP A 235 -20.62 -0.49 2.41
N LEU A 236 -19.71 -0.45 3.39
CA LEU A 236 -19.62 0.58 4.42
C LEU A 236 -18.28 1.31 4.26
N SER A 237 -18.31 2.64 4.26
CA SER A 237 -17.09 3.44 4.14
C SER A 237 -16.21 3.31 5.39
N LEU A 238 -14.93 3.70 5.27
CA LEU A 238 -14.02 3.74 6.42
C LEU A 238 -14.52 4.70 7.51
N THR A 239 -15.00 5.88 7.13
CA THR A 239 -15.53 6.89 8.05
C THR A 239 -16.77 6.39 8.78
N ASP A 240 -17.68 5.72 8.08
CA ASP A 240 -18.88 5.15 8.70
C ASP A 240 -18.52 3.98 9.62
N TYR A 241 -17.61 3.08 9.21
CA TYR A 241 -17.19 1.97 10.05
C TYR A 241 -16.41 2.44 11.28
N PHE A 242 -15.63 3.51 11.15
CA PHE A 242 -14.97 4.16 12.27
C PHE A 242 -15.99 4.65 13.31
N ASP A 243 -17.09 5.28 12.88
CA ASP A 243 -18.15 5.72 13.80
C ASP A 243 -18.78 4.53 14.53
N VAL A 244 -18.93 3.38 13.86
CA VAL A 244 -19.37 2.13 14.51
C VAL A 244 -18.38 1.70 15.61
N LEU A 245 -17.07 1.73 15.34
CA LEU A 245 -16.04 1.35 16.33
C LEU A 245 -16.03 2.30 17.53
N VAL A 246 -16.13 3.61 17.30
CA VAL A 246 -16.15 4.62 18.36
C VAL A 246 -17.39 4.45 19.23
N ALA A 247 -18.58 4.33 18.64
CA ALA A 247 -19.83 4.12 19.37
C ALA A 247 -19.80 2.83 20.21
N GLN A 248 -19.26 1.75 19.65
CA GLN A 248 -19.13 0.48 20.36
C GLN A 248 -18.12 0.57 21.52
N GLY A 249 -17.00 1.27 21.32
CA GLY A 249 -16.01 1.52 22.37
C GLY A 249 -16.55 2.36 23.53
N GLN A 250 -17.31 3.41 23.21
CA GLN A 250 -18.00 4.25 24.20
C GLN A 250 -19.03 3.44 25.01
N LYS A 251 -19.83 2.60 24.35
CA LYS A 251 -20.79 1.69 25.00
C LYS A 251 -20.13 0.73 25.98
N LEU A 252 -18.89 0.32 25.71
CA LEU A 252 -18.08 -0.54 26.57
C LEU A 252 -17.21 0.25 27.57
N SER A 253 -17.33 1.58 27.59
CA SER A 253 -16.53 2.48 28.44
C SER A 253 -15.01 2.27 28.29
N LEU A 254 -14.56 1.99 27.07
CA LEU A 254 -13.14 1.83 26.78
C LEU A 254 -12.46 3.21 26.67
N PRO A 255 -11.26 3.40 27.26
CA PRO A 255 -10.45 4.61 27.07
C PRO A 255 -9.83 4.60 25.66
N LEU A 256 -10.65 4.91 24.66
CA LEU A 256 -10.32 4.76 23.25
C LEU A 256 -9.06 5.53 22.84
N ASP A 257 -8.87 6.72 23.40
CA ASP A 257 -7.76 7.60 22.99
C ASP A 257 -6.41 7.15 23.56
N GLU A 258 -6.43 6.44 24.69
CA GLU A 258 -5.23 5.87 25.33
C GLU A 258 -4.86 4.52 24.73
N LEU A 259 -5.86 3.65 24.50
CA LEU A 259 -5.63 2.30 23.99
C LEU A 259 -5.42 2.26 22.48
N PHE A 260 -6.02 3.20 21.75
CA PHE A 260 -6.03 3.19 20.28
C PHE A 260 -5.58 4.56 19.73
N PRO A 261 -4.28 4.90 19.82
CA PRO A 261 -3.76 6.21 19.42
C PRO A 261 -4.03 6.54 17.94
N TYR A 262 -4.03 5.53 17.06
CA TYR A 262 -4.38 5.73 15.63
C TYR A 262 -5.87 6.06 15.43
N LEU A 263 -6.75 5.50 16.26
CA LEU A 263 -8.18 5.82 16.25
C LEU A 263 -8.40 7.27 16.72
N ALA A 264 -7.65 7.72 17.73
CA ALA A 264 -7.64 9.11 18.17
C ALA A 264 -7.10 10.05 17.09
N GLY A 265 -6.04 9.65 16.39
CA GLY A 265 -5.49 10.37 15.24
C GLY A 265 -6.54 10.56 14.14
N LEU A 266 -7.27 9.51 13.78
CA LEU A 266 -8.32 9.58 12.76
C LEU A 266 -9.47 10.52 13.17
N ARG A 267 -9.86 10.51 14.45
CA ARG A 267 -10.86 11.46 14.98
C ARG A 267 -10.41 12.91 14.78
N LYS A 268 -9.15 13.21 15.14
CA LYS A 268 -8.56 14.55 14.97
C LYS A 268 -8.51 14.97 13.51
N VAL A 269 -8.24 14.04 12.58
CA VAL A 269 -8.26 14.34 11.14
C VAL A 269 -9.69 14.64 10.68
N LYS A 270 -10.67 13.82 11.07
CA LYS A 270 -12.10 14.04 10.75
C LYS A 270 -12.61 15.38 11.28
N GLU A 271 -12.22 15.76 12.50
CA GLU A 271 -12.55 17.07 13.09
C GLU A 271 -11.94 18.24 12.30
N LYS A 272 -10.68 18.11 11.87
CA LYS A 272 -10.03 19.12 11.03
C LYS A 272 -10.69 19.21 9.65
N GLU A 273 -11.00 18.09 9.04
CA GLU A 273 -11.67 18.00 7.73
C GLU A 273 -13.05 18.66 7.76
N ALA A 274 -13.82 18.47 8.82
CA ALA A 274 -15.12 19.11 9.00
C ALA A 274 -15.04 20.64 9.07
N GLY A 275 -13.86 21.21 9.37
CA GLY A 275 -13.62 22.65 9.35
C GLY A 275 -13.19 23.20 7.98
N ILE A 276 -13.01 22.37 6.95
CA ILE A 276 -12.57 22.78 5.62
C ILE A 276 -13.77 23.19 4.77
N ASP A 277 -13.73 24.38 4.19
CA ASP A 277 -14.65 24.79 3.14
C ASP A 277 -14.15 24.28 1.78
N PHE A 278 -14.65 23.11 1.40
CA PHE A 278 -14.26 22.46 0.14
C PHE A 278 -14.70 23.23 -1.12
N ALA A 279 -15.75 24.06 -1.02
CA ALA A 279 -16.17 24.88 -2.15
C ALA A 279 -15.15 25.99 -2.40
N LYS A 280 -14.76 26.69 -1.33
CA LYS A 280 -13.71 27.71 -1.39
C LYS A 280 -12.36 27.14 -1.82
N ALA A 281 -11.97 25.98 -1.28
CA ALA A 281 -10.72 25.32 -1.68
C ALA A 281 -10.68 25.00 -3.19
N ARG A 282 -11.83 24.63 -3.78
CA ARG A 282 -11.95 24.37 -5.22
C ARG A 282 -11.87 25.65 -6.06
N GLU A 283 -12.40 26.77 -5.56
CA GLU A 283 -12.23 28.08 -6.20
C GLU A 283 -10.75 28.50 -6.21
N GLU A 284 -10.07 28.41 -5.07
CA GLU A 284 -8.65 28.74 -4.95
C GLU A 284 -7.77 27.84 -5.85
N GLU A 285 -8.12 26.55 -5.99
CA GLU A 285 -7.46 25.63 -6.93
C GLU A 285 -7.61 26.08 -8.39
N LEU A 286 -8.84 26.44 -8.81
CA LEU A 286 -9.10 26.93 -10.16
C LEU A 286 -8.35 28.23 -10.44
N GLU A 287 -8.32 29.15 -9.48
CA GLU A 287 -7.55 30.39 -9.59
C GLU A 287 -6.06 30.10 -9.77
N ALA A 288 -5.48 29.24 -8.93
CA ALA A 288 -4.08 28.83 -9.02
C ALA A 288 -3.75 28.20 -10.38
N PHE A 289 -4.64 27.35 -10.89
CA PHE A 289 -4.50 26.73 -12.21
C PHE A 289 -4.52 27.76 -13.35
N THR A 290 -5.42 28.75 -13.31
CA THR A 290 -5.52 29.80 -14.34
C THR A 290 -4.32 30.74 -14.37
N LEU A 291 -3.58 30.86 -13.27
CA LEU A 291 -2.38 31.70 -13.19
C LEU A 291 -1.15 31.08 -13.89
N LEU A 292 -1.22 29.81 -14.27
CA LEU A 292 -0.12 29.12 -14.96
C LEU A 292 -0.08 29.41 -16.46
N PRO A 293 1.10 29.37 -17.11
CA PRO A 293 1.22 29.42 -18.56
C PRO A 293 0.44 28.29 -19.26
N GLY A 294 -0.03 28.52 -20.49
CA GLY A 294 -0.85 27.55 -21.23
C GLY A 294 -0.19 26.18 -21.48
N GLU A 295 1.14 26.12 -21.53
CA GLU A 295 1.87 24.84 -21.62
C GLU A 295 1.79 24.04 -20.31
N ASP A 296 1.92 24.72 -19.16
CA ASP A 296 1.81 24.09 -17.84
C ASP A 296 0.37 23.68 -17.52
N GLN A 297 -0.61 24.47 -17.97
CA GLN A 297 -2.03 24.11 -17.88
C GLN A 297 -2.32 22.83 -18.67
N LYS A 298 -1.77 22.70 -19.89
CA LYS A 298 -1.94 21.52 -20.72
C LYS A 298 -1.31 20.27 -20.07
N GLU A 299 -0.09 20.41 -19.54
CA GLU A 299 0.60 19.33 -18.82
C GLU A 299 -0.18 18.85 -17.59
N LEU A 300 -0.75 19.77 -16.82
CA LEU A 300 -1.56 19.45 -15.64
C LEU A 300 -2.93 18.84 -16.01
N THR A 301 -3.53 19.29 -17.12
CA THR A 301 -4.81 18.74 -17.60
C THR A 301 -4.64 17.30 -18.10
N ASP A 302 -3.54 17.00 -18.79
CA ASP A 302 -3.21 15.64 -19.23
C ASP A 302 -2.92 14.70 -18.03
N LYS A 303 -2.60 15.26 -16.86
CA LYS A 303 -2.30 14.55 -15.62
C LYS A 303 -3.47 14.47 -14.62
N SER A 304 -4.55 15.23 -14.81
CA SER A 304 -5.69 15.23 -13.89
C SER A 304 -6.72 14.16 -14.29
N GLN A 305 -6.97 13.20 -13.40
CA GLN A 305 -8.17 12.35 -13.51
C GLN A 305 -9.37 13.03 -12.86
N LYS A 306 -10.57 12.69 -13.37
CA LYS A 306 -11.86 13.27 -12.95
C LYS A 306 -12.10 13.18 -11.44
N GLU A 307 -12.43 14.33 -10.87
CA GLU A 307 -13.30 14.56 -9.71
C GLU A 307 -13.12 13.64 -8.49
N ARG A 308 -12.02 13.78 -7.74
CA ARG A 308 -12.02 13.56 -6.28
C ARG A 308 -11.04 14.51 -5.60
N ASN A 309 -11.49 15.14 -4.52
CA ASN A 309 -10.62 15.96 -3.68
C ASN A 309 -9.74 15.00 -2.86
N PRO A 310 -8.40 15.00 -3.01
CA PRO A 310 -7.53 13.98 -2.39
C PRO A 310 -7.45 14.05 -0.87
N PHE A 311 -8.03 15.10 -0.28
CA PHE A 311 -7.99 15.34 1.15
C PHE A 311 -9.25 14.84 1.87
N VAL A 312 -10.18 14.22 1.16
CA VAL A 312 -11.32 13.53 1.78
C VAL A 312 -10.81 12.27 2.44
N LEU A 313 -11.16 12.05 3.71
CA LEU A 313 -10.77 10.84 4.40
C LEU A 313 -11.52 9.63 3.85
N ASP A 314 -10.82 8.75 3.14
CA ASP A 314 -11.34 7.46 2.73
C ASP A 314 -10.32 6.32 2.90
N ALA A 315 -10.72 5.10 2.51
CA ALA A 315 -9.87 3.92 2.58
C ALA A 315 -8.88 3.80 1.41
N GLN A 316 -9.00 4.64 0.40
CA GLN A 316 -8.26 4.58 -0.84
C GLN A 316 -7.03 5.49 -0.78
N GLU A 317 -5.95 5.04 -1.38
CA GLU A 317 -4.76 5.85 -1.48
C GLU A 317 -4.84 6.76 -2.71
N HIS A 318 -5.01 8.07 -2.50
CA HIS A 318 -5.12 9.05 -3.58
C HIS A 318 -3.76 9.46 -4.18
N ARG A 319 -2.92 8.49 -4.58
CA ARG A 319 -1.54 8.74 -5.09
C ARG A 319 -1.52 9.69 -6.29
N GLU A 320 -2.40 9.48 -7.27
CA GLU A 320 -2.46 10.28 -8.50
C GLU A 320 -2.83 11.74 -8.23
N ALA A 321 -3.84 11.97 -7.38
CA ALA A 321 -4.25 13.31 -7.02
C ALA A 321 -3.19 14.02 -6.17
N LYS A 322 -2.49 13.32 -5.25
CA LYS A 322 -1.31 13.88 -4.56
C LYS A 322 -0.20 14.28 -5.55
N ALA A 323 0.05 13.47 -6.58
CA ALA A 323 1.02 13.79 -7.62
C ALA A 323 0.63 15.03 -8.43
N PHE A 324 -0.66 15.24 -8.71
CA PHE A 324 -1.16 16.47 -9.35
C PHE A 324 -0.80 17.71 -8.53
N TYR A 325 -1.12 17.74 -7.23
CA TYR A 325 -0.81 18.90 -6.38
C TYR A 325 0.69 19.13 -6.21
N ALA A 326 1.51 18.07 -6.21
CA ALA A 326 2.96 18.20 -6.18
C ALA A 326 3.51 18.88 -7.45
N VAL A 327 2.98 18.54 -8.63
CA VAL A 327 3.36 19.21 -9.89
C VAL A 327 2.87 20.65 -9.89
N LEU A 328 1.63 20.90 -9.43
CA LEU A 328 1.06 22.25 -9.33
C LEU A 328 1.92 23.16 -8.45
N GLU A 329 2.32 22.68 -7.27
CA GLU A 329 3.22 23.40 -6.35
C GLU A 329 4.57 23.75 -6.99
N GLU A 330 5.19 22.80 -7.71
CA GLU A 330 6.46 23.03 -8.40
C GLU A 330 6.35 24.11 -9.48
N LYS A 331 5.25 24.08 -10.26
CA LYS A 331 5.01 25.08 -11.32
C LYS A 331 4.76 26.47 -10.74
N LEU A 332 4.01 26.57 -9.64
CA LEU A 332 3.76 27.84 -8.95
C LEU A 332 5.03 28.45 -8.34
N ASN A 333 5.94 27.60 -7.87
CA ASN A 333 7.20 28.02 -7.22
C ASN A 333 8.36 28.26 -8.21
N ARG A 334 8.17 28.00 -9.51
CA ARG A 334 9.22 28.23 -10.51
C ARG A 334 9.51 29.74 -10.65
N PRO A 335 10.79 30.18 -10.62
CA PRO A 335 11.12 31.58 -10.79
C PRO A 335 10.62 32.08 -12.14
N GLN A 336 9.73 33.08 -12.10
CA GLN A 336 9.09 33.63 -13.30
C GLN A 336 10.13 34.18 -14.27
N THR A 337 10.04 33.74 -15.52
CA THR A 337 10.86 34.28 -16.60
C THR A 337 10.42 35.73 -16.91
N ALA A 338 11.28 36.50 -17.58
CA ALA A 338 10.96 37.89 -17.94
C ALA A 338 9.68 38.02 -18.82
N ASP A 339 9.30 36.94 -19.51
CA ASP A 339 8.12 36.88 -20.37
C ASP A 339 6.82 36.61 -19.57
N ASP A 340 6.91 35.84 -18.48
CA ASP A 340 5.79 35.57 -17.56
C ASP A 340 5.34 36.83 -16.81
N ARG A 341 6.30 37.70 -16.45
CA ARG A 341 6.01 38.97 -15.76
C ARG A 341 5.23 39.95 -16.63
N ARG A 342 5.48 39.97 -17.95
CA ARG A 342 4.76 40.84 -18.91
C ARG A 342 3.30 40.44 -19.10
N ARG A 343 2.96 39.16 -18.94
CA ARG A 343 1.57 38.67 -19.04
C ARG A 343 0.76 38.98 -17.78
N ARG A 344 1.37 38.95 -16.58
CA ARG A 344 0.69 39.34 -15.33
C ARG A 344 0.31 40.82 -15.27
N THR A 345 1.11 41.71 -15.86
CA THR A 345 0.83 43.16 -15.90
C THR A 345 -0.24 43.56 -16.92
N ASN A 346 -0.64 42.65 -17.81
CA ASN A 346 -1.66 42.88 -18.85
C ASN A 346 -3.02 42.24 -18.53
N LYS A 347 -3.36 42.08 -17.24
CA LYS A 347 -4.76 41.78 -16.86
C LYS A 347 -5.56 43.08 -16.92
N PRO A 348 -6.66 43.17 -17.70
CA PRO A 348 -7.62 44.24 -17.50
C PRO A 348 -8.28 44.03 -16.14
N SER A 349 -8.32 45.08 -15.34
CA SER A 349 -9.13 45.14 -14.12
C SER A 349 -10.59 44.89 -14.48
N LEU A 350 -11.17 43.81 -13.95
CA LEU A 350 -12.60 43.57 -13.87
C LEU A 350 -13.07 43.88 -12.46
#